data_AF-A0AA43XMW7-F1
#
_entry.id   AF-A0AA43XMW7-F1
#
_cell.length_a   1.000
_cell.length_b   1.000
_cell.length_c   1.000
_cell.angle_alpha   90.00
_cell.angle_beta   90.00
_cell.angle_gamma   90.00
#
_symmetry.space_group_name_H-M   'P 1'
#
loop_
_entity.id
_entity.type
_entity.pdbx_description
1 polymer ?
#
loop_
_entity_poly.entity_id
_entity_poly.type
_entity_poly.pdbx_seq_one_letter_code
_entity_poly.pdbx_strand_id
1 'polypeptide(L)'
;MELQLIIFAALGILILFVLLKLLAVPMKIAVKLIWNGVIGAITLLIFNWIGGYFDIAIEIEPINALIVGIFGVPGIIALLILQNL
;
A
#
# COMPACT_ATOMS: atom_id res chain seq x y z
N MET A 1 -4.81 48.46 8.62
CA MET A 1 -4.99 47.90 7.26
C MET A 1 -3.84 46.96 6.89
N GLU A 2 -2.58 47.43 6.88
CA GLU A 2 -1.40 46.59 6.57
C GLU A 2 -1.23 45.34 7.46
N LEU A 3 -1.34 45.49 8.79
CA LEU A 3 -1.16 44.35 9.71
C LEU A 3 -2.22 43.26 9.55
N GLN A 4 -3.48 43.65 9.32
CA GLN A 4 -4.57 42.70 9.08
C GLN A 4 -4.31 41.91 7.79
N LEU A 5 -3.84 42.59 6.74
CA LEU A 5 -3.53 41.97 5.46
C LEU A 5 -2.39 40.94 5.60
N ILE A 6 -1.35 41.26 6.38
CA ILE A 6 -0.25 40.33 6.70
C ILE A 6 -0.78 39.11 7.48
N ILE A 7 -1.64 39.32 8.49
CA ILE A 7 -2.21 38.23 9.29
C ILE A 7 -3.06 37.29 8.43
N PHE A 8 -3.95 37.83 7.59
CA PHE A 8 -4.78 37.01 6.71
C PHE A 8 -3.96 36.27 5.65
N ALA A 9 -2.91 36.90 5.11
CA ALA A 9 -2.00 36.23 4.18
C ALA A 9 -1.25 35.06 4.86
N ALA A 10 -0.74 35.28 6.08
CA ALA A 10 -0.07 34.23 6.85
C ALA A 10 -1.01 33.07 7.18
N LEU A 11 -2.26 33.35 7.57
CA LEU A 11 -3.28 32.34 7.82
C LEU A 11 -3.64 31.57 6.53
N GLY A 12 -3.76 32.26 5.39
CA GLY A 12 -4.02 31.62 4.10
C GLY A 12 -2.92 30.64 3.70
N ILE A 13 -1.65 31.03 3.87
CA ILE A 13 -0.49 30.15 3.61
C ILE A 13 -0.50 28.95 4.57
N LEU A 14 -0.80 29.17 5.84
CA LEU A 14 -0.87 28.09 6.84
C LEU A 14 -1.96 27.07 6.47
N ILE A 15 -3.15 27.54 6.10
CA ILE A 15 -4.27 26.67 5.70
C ILE A 15 -3.89 25.90 4.43
N LEU A 16 -3.32 26.56 3.43
CA LEU A 16 -2.87 25.91 2.20
C LEU A 16 -1.83 24.82 2.49
N PHE A 17 -0.87 25.10 3.37
CA PHE A 17 0.15 24.13 3.78
C PHE A 17 -0.47 22.88 4.44
N VAL A 18 -1.46 23.08 5.33
CA VAL A 18 -2.17 21.96 5.97
C VAL A 18 -2.95 21.14 4.93
N LEU A 19 -3.64 21.78 3.98
CA LEU A 19 -4.37 21.09 2.92
C LEU A 19 -3.43 20.28 2.02
N LEU A 20 -2.31 20.87 1.60
CA LEU A 20 -1.30 20.17 0.80
C LEU A 20 -0.73 18.96 1.55
N LYS A 21 -0.44 19.11 2.85
CA LYS A 21 0.06 17.99 3.67
C LYS A 21 -1.00 16.90 3.83
N LEU A 22 -2.26 17.27 4.02
CA LEU A 22 -3.38 16.34 4.12
C LEU A 22 -3.55 15.51 2.84
N LEU A 23 -3.38 16.12 1.65
CA LEU A 23 -3.41 15.41 0.36
C LEU A 23 -2.14 14.59 0.09
N ALA A 24 -0.98 15.03 0.58
CA ALA A 24 0.27 14.32 0.37
C ALA A 24 0.35 12.99 1.15
N VAL A 25 -0.31 12.88 2.31
CA VAL A 25 -0.34 11.64 3.12
C VAL A 25 -0.97 10.46 2.37
N PRO A 26 -2.22 10.54 1.83
CA PRO A 26 -2.84 9.42 1.11
C PRO A 26 -2.07 9.07 -0.16
N MET A 27 -1.46 10.04 -0.84
CA MET A 27 -0.65 9.78 -2.03
C MET A 27 0.58 8.91 -1.70
N LYS A 28 1.25 9.18 -0.58
CA LYS A 28 2.37 8.34 -0.11
C LYS A 28 1.93 6.91 0.22
N ILE A 29 0.76 6.76 0.84
CA ILE A 29 0.19 5.44 1.18
C ILE A 29 -0.15 4.69 -0.11
N ALA A 30 -0.80 5.34 -1.07
CA ALA A 30 -1.14 4.75 -2.36
C ALA A 30 0.10 4.22 -3.10
N VAL A 31 1.17 5.02 -3.18
CA VAL A 31 2.43 4.60 -3.80
C VAL A 31 3.05 3.41 -3.07
N LYS A 32 3.02 3.41 -1.73
CA LYS A 32 3.53 2.29 -0.92
C LYS A 32 2.71 1.00 -1.15
N LEU A 33 1.39 1.11 -1.25
CA LEU A 33 0.51 -0.02 -1.55
C LEU A 33 0.78 -0.57 -2.95
N ILE A 34 0.94 0.28 -3.96
CA ILE A 34 1.26 -0.16 -5.32
C ILE A 34 2.60 -0.93 -5.32
N TRP A 35 3.63 -0.39 -4.68
CA TRP A 35 4.95 -1.03 -4.64
C TRP A 35 4.91 -2.39 -3.94
N ASN A 36 4.27 -2.45 -2.77
CA ASN A 36 4.09 -3.72 -2.05
C ASN A 36 3.24 -4.70 -2.86
N GLY A 37 2.17 -4.25 -3.50
CA GLY A 37 1.31 -5.10 -4.32
C GLY A 37 2.06 -5.70 -5.52
N VAL A 38 2.90 -4.92 -6.19
CA VAL A 38 3.76 -5.41 -7.27
C VAL A 38 4.75 -6.46 -6.75
N ILE A 39 5.43 -6.18 -5.64
CA ILE A 39 6.38 -7.13 -5.03
C ILE A 39 5.67 -8.43 -4.64
N GLY A 40 4.50 -8.33 -4.02
CA GLY A 40 3.75 -9.50 -3.59
C GLY A 40 3.16 -10.29 -4.75
N ALA A 41 2.73 -9.63 -5.83
CA ALA A 41 2.32 -10.31 -7.06
C ALA A 41 3.48 -11.09 -7.69
N ILE A 42 4.68 -10.49 -7.75
CA ILE A 42 5.89 -11.18 -8.22
C ILE A 42 6.22 -12.37 -7.32
N THR A 43 6.13 -12.17 -6.00
CA THR A 43 6.39 -13.23 -5.01
C THR A 43 5.40 -14.39 -5.15
N LEU A 44 4.11 -14.10 -5.29
CA LEU A 44 3.06 -15.10 -5.53
C LEU A 44 3.28 -15.82 -6.86
N LEU A 45 3.73 -15.12 -7.90
CA LEU A 45 4.02 -15.73 -9.18
C LEU A 45 5.17 -16.74 -9.07
N ILE A 46 6.26 -16.38 -8.39
CA ILE A 46 7.37 -17.30 -8.12
C ILE A 46 6.91 -18.46 -7.24
N PHE A 47 6.14 -18.18 -6.20
CA PHE A 47 5.60 -19.19 -5.30
C PHE A 47 4.72 -20.19 -6.05
N ASN A 48 3.73 -19.73 -6.83
CA ASN A 48 2.83 -20.61 -7.59
C ASN A 48 3.57 -21.44 -8.64
N TRP A 49 4.66 -20.92 -9.20
CA TRP A 49 5.47 -21.66 -10.16
C TRP A 49 6.17 -22.88 -9.52
N ILE A 50 6.57 -22.76 -8.25
CA ILE A 50 7.15 -23.84 -7.46
C ILE A 50 6.05 -24.70 -6.80
N GLY A 51 5.00 -24.06 -6.29
CA GLY A 51 3.87 -24.69 -5.62
C GLY A 51 3.02 -25.54 -6.56
N GLY A 52 3.00 -25.23 -7.85
CA GLY A 52 2.34 -26.04 -8.87
C GLY A 52 2.88 -27.48 -8.97
N TYR A 53 4.12 -27.74 -8.54
CA TYR A 53 4.63 -29.13 -8.43
C TYR A 53 4.01 -29.92 -7.26
N PHE A 54 3.44 -29.22 -6.29
CA PHE A 54 2.84 -29.77 -5.07
C PHE A 54 1.30 -29.62 -5.05
N ASP A 55 0.68 -29.19 -6.15
CA ASP A 55 -0.75 -28.85 -6.24
C ASP A 55 -1.18 -27.77 -5.23
N ILE A 56 -0.25 -26.87 -4.89
CA ILE A 56 -0.47 -25.73 -3.99
C ILE A 56 -0.35 -24.44 -4.80
N ALA A 57 -1.45 -23.71 -4.95
CA ALA A 57 -1.48 -22.43 -5.64
C ALA A 57 -2.35 -21.42 -4.87
N ILE A 58 -1.90 -20.16 -4.85
CA ILE A 58 -2.64 -19.03 -4.28
C ILE A 58 -3.03 -18.11 -5.43
N GLU A 59 -4.31 -17.77 -5.55
CA GLU A 59 -4.78 -16.86 -6.59
C GLU A 59 -4.11 -15.47 -6.49
N ILE A 60 -3.64 -14.95 -7.62
CA ILE A 60 -2.96 -13.64 -7.70
C ILE A 60 -4.00 -12.53 -7.78
N GLU A 61 -4.66 -12.27 -6.65
CA GLU A 61 -5.56 -11.14 -6.47
C GLU A 61 -4.86 -9.93 -5.84
N PRO A 62 -5.34 -8.68 -6.04
CA PRO A 62 -4.73 -7.49 -5.44
C PRO A 62 -4.61 -7.57 -3.91
N ILE A 63 -5.59 -8.17 -3.23
CA ILE A 63 -5.56 -8.33 -1.77
C ILE A 63 -4.50 -9.34 -1.35
N ASN A 64 -4.45 -10.52 -1.99
CA ASN A 64 -3.44 -11.55 -1.71
C ASN A 64 -2.03 -11.02 -2.00
N ALA A 65 -1.86 -10.31 -3.12
CA ALA A 65 -0.60 -9.67 -3.49
C ALA A 65 -0.20 -8.58 -2.49
N LEU A 66 -1.11 -7.78 -1.96
CA LEU A 66 -0.80 -6.81 -0.90
C LEU A 66 -0.40 -7.50 0.40
N ILE A 67 -1.10 -8.57 0.79
CA ILE A 67 -0.78 -9.34 2.01
C ILE A 67 0.63 -9.94 1.88
N VAL A 68 0.92 -10.66 0.79
CA VAL A 68 2.26 -11.22 0.57
C VAL A 68 3.31 -10.13 0.37
N GLY A 69 2.97 -9.02 -0.27
CA GLY A 69 3.88 -7.90 -0.48
C GLY A 69 4.28 -7.18 0.81
N ILE A 70 3.37 -7.10 1.78
CA ILE A 70 3.60 -6.46 3.08
C ILE A 70 4.27 -7.44 4.05
N PHE A 71 3.79 -8.68 4.11
CA PHE A 71 4.22 -9.66 5.10
C PHE A 71 5.32 -10.62 4.61
N GLY A 72 5.56 -10.71 3.29
CA GLY A 72 6.51 -11.63 2.69
C GLY A 72 6.09 -13.10 2.82
N VAL A 73 7.07 -13.96 3.17
CA VAL A 73 6.85 -15.40 3.42
C VAL A 73 5.81 -15.66 4.51
N PRO A 74 5.80 -14.96 5.67
CA PRO A 74 4.69 -15.05 6.61
C PRO A 74 3.31 -14.82 5.99
N GLY A 75 3.20 -13.92 5.00
CA GLY A 75 1.95 -13.66 4.28
C GLY A 75 1.49 -14.85 3.44
N ILE A 76 2.42 -15.55 2.79
CA ILE A 76 2.12 -16.78 2.03
C ILE A 76 1.59 -17.86 2.99
N ILE A 77 2.26 -18.08 4.12
CA ILE A 77 1.84 -19.07 5.13
C ILE A 77 0.43 -18.73 5.64
N ALA A 78 0.17 -17.46 5.95
CA ALA A 78 -1.13 -17.02 6.42
C ALA A 78 -2.24 -17.27 5.37
N LEU A 79 -1.99 -16.96 4.10
CA LEU A 79 -2.96 -17.20 3.02
C LEU A 79 -3.21 -18.70 2.79
N LEU A 80 -2.18 -19.53 2.87
CA LEU A 80 -2.34 -20.99 2.78
C LEU A 80 -3.20 -21.54 3.91
N ILE A 81 -3.05 -21.03 5.14
CA ILE A 81 -3.88 -21.44 6.26
C ILE A 81 -5.32 -20.96 6.07
N LEU A 82 -5.52 -19.73 5.58
CA LEU A 82 -6.84 -19.13 5.41
C LEU A 82 -7.63 -19.73 4.25
N GLN A 83 -6.99 -20.08 3.14
CA GLN A 83 -7.63 -20.66 1.95
C GLN A 83 -7.85 -22.17 2.05
N ASN A 84 -7.05 -22.88 2.88
CA ASN A 84 -7.24 -24.31 3.15
C ASN A 84 -8.17 -24.61 4.34
N LEU A 85 -8.76 -23.58 4.97
CA LEU A 85 -9.82 -23.71 5.98
C LEU A 85 -11.20 -23.60 5.32
#